data_AF-A0A820E583-F1
#
_entry.id   AF-A0A820E583-F1
#
_cell.length_a   1.000
_cell.length_b   1.000
_cell.length_c   1.000
_cell.angle_alpha   90.00
_cell.angle_beta   90.00
_cell.angle_gamma   90.00
#
_symmetry.space_group_name_H-M   'P 1'
#
loop_
_entity.id
_entity.type
_entity.pdbx_description
1 polymer ?
#
loop_
_entity_poly.entity_id
_entity_poly.type
_entity_poly.pdbx_seq_one_letter_code
_entity_poly.pdbx_strand_id
1 'polypeptide(L)'
;IMIINNSKVNSIDKSVDEQLTLNDVCILSLPPCHHGAKCRDRRNPEHKSQCSHPPMCPLSKATSACEQLNDEIHAFTFIHNIKCKFAGECNIIDPIHSLEFDHPEFCEYGGDCTNMSKKHLLAYRHVTNCPDGIKCLKYRRRDNDHMKSFRHCRPICLHDNCCVNFHDKVHFANVIHSFRPPCPLTPYNCQKYIELVRMNKSNDISSEVEDHCFEFSHVCQFGRHCRITEEIHFETSIHIARQLCPDGNKCSKLSKEDHLESYSHPDIRDIRLLCKIPGYKCSLSIAPSSNLNSSINFARNQSQLIKTWIRALQPVHRCRKEIFESILVLGHVMSRHYMNLLEKQENVVRAVLQHSRVRLILLKYNNPVVRENVGKLIEILVEIEFANANLHGKLSANHDSEQNISTMEKKLQPPLEGKDIQAIHEWTIKIAKTSIAL
;
A
#
# COMPACT_ATOMS: atom_id res chain seq x y z
N ILE A 1 -10.09 38.01 -42.20
CA ILE A 1 -10.00 39.46 -42.47
C ILE A 1 -11.02 40.15 -41.56
N MET A 2 -10.59 40.76 -40.45
CA MET A 2 -11.44 41.68 -39.67
C MET A 2 -11.50 43.01 -40.42
N ILE A 3 -12.67 43.38 -40.93
CA ILE A 3 -12.89 44.72 -41.47
C ILE A 3 -13.36 45.59 -40.30
N ILE A 4 -12.48 46.44 -39.78
CA ILE A 4 -12.81 47.44 -38.77
C ILE A 4 -13.39 48.64 -39.52
N ASN A 5 -14.72 48.73 -39.60
CA ASN A 5 -15.39 49.99 -39.92
C ASN A 5 -15.94 50.57 -38.62
N ASN A 6 -15.57 51.83 -38.34
CA ASN A 6 -16.02 52.58 -37.17
C ASN A 6 -17.53 52.40 -36.99
N SER A 7 -17.91 51.85 -35.83
CA SER A 7 -19.26 51.56 -35.28
C SER A 7 -19.89 50.17 -35.44
N LYS A 8 -19.39 49.21 -36.24
CA LYS A 8 -19.88 47.81 -36.21
C LYS A 8 -18.77 46.79 -36.55
N VAL A 9 -18.53 45.83 -35.65
CA VAL A 9 -17.59 44.71 -35.88
C VAL A 9 -18.37 43.47 -36.29
N ASN A 10 -18.01 42.92 -37.45
CA ASN A 10 -18.55 41.70 -38.02
C ASN A 10 -17.64 40.51 -37.63
N SER A 11 -18.13 39.55 -36.85
CA SER A 11 -17.43 38.27 -36.62
C SER A 11 -17.96 37.19 -37.57
N ILE A 12 -17.07 36.36 -38.11
CA ILE A 12 -17.39 35.32 -39.09
C ILE A 12 -17.36 33.96 -38.38
N ASP A 13 -18.46 33.20 -38.42
CA ASP A 13 -18.46 31.78 -38.05
C ASP A 13 -18.32 30.93 -39.32
N LYS A 14 -17.43 29.93 -39.35
CA LYS A 14 -17.29 29.07 -40.54
C LYS A 14 -18.35 27.98 -40.49
N SER A 15 -19.20 27.91 -41.52
CA SER A 15 -20.04 26.73 -41.75
C SER A 15 -19.17 25.49 -42.00
N VAL A 16 -19.73 24.31 -41.70
CA VAL A 16 -19.04 23.00 -41.82
C VAL A 16 -18.65 22.70 -43.29
N ASP A 17 -19.25 23.41 -44.26
CA ASP A 17 -19.11 23.16 -45.70
C ASP A 17 -18.14 24.14 -46.39
N GLU A 18 -17.26 24.83 -45.65
CA GLU A 18 -16.25 25.79 -46.13
C GLU A 18 -16.78 27.01 -46.92
N GLN A 19 -18.09 27.15 -47.10
CA GLN A 19 -18.70 28.30 -47.77
C GLN A 19 -19.16 29.34 -46.74
N LEU A 20 -18.62 30.55 -46.87
CA LEU A 20 -19.03 31.73 -46.09
C LEU A 20 -20.31 32.31 -46.70
N THR A 21 -21.39 32.31 -45.94
CA THR A 21 -22.67 32.93 -46.29
C THR A 21 -22.85 34.27 -45.55
N LEU A 22 -23.71 35.15 -46.07
CA LEU A 22 -24.05 36.43 -45.41
C LEU A 22 -24.65 36.26 -44.01
N ASN A 23 -25.18 35.08 -43.68
CA ASN A 23 -25.70 34.76 -42.35
C ASN A 23 -24.60 34.49 -41.32
N ASP A 24 -23.35 34.30 -41.76
CA ASP A 24 -22.20 34.05 -40.89
C ASP A 24 -21.62 35.35 -40.31
N VAL A 25 -22.17 36.51 -40.68
CA VAL A 25 -21.79 37.82 -40.18
C VAL A 25 -22.57 38.15 -38.91
N CYS A 26 -21.96 37.92 -37.75
CA CYS A 26 -22.52 38.35 -36.48
C CYS A 26 -22.32 39.86 -36.31
N ILE A 27 -23.44 40.62 -36.34
CA ILE A 27 -23.47 42.00 -35.88
C ILE A 27 -23.55 41.97 -34.36
N LEU A 28 -22.42 42.25 -33.70
CA LEU A 28 -22.34 42.26 -32.25
C LEU A 28 -23.05 43.51 -31.70
N SER A 29 -24.01 43.31 -30.80
CA SER A 29 -24.78 44.39 -30.15
C SER A 29 -23.98 45.12 -29.06
N LEU A 30 -22.86 44.53 -28.64
CA LEU A 30 -21.94 45.06 -27.63
C LEU A 30 -20.62 45.46 -28.28
N PRO A 31 -19.88 46.44 -27.71
CA PRO A 31 -18.54 46.77 -28.17
C PRO A 31 -17.59 45.57 -28.04
N PRO A 32 -16.63 45.39 -28.97
CA PRO A 32 -15.66 44.31 -28.89
C PRO A 32 -14.76 44.47 -27.67
N CYS A 33 -14.50 43.36 -26.98
CA CYS A 33 -13.52 43.33 -25.90
C CYS A 33 -12.12 43.68 -26.44
N HIS A 34 -11.44 44.64 -25.82
CA HIS A 34 -10.06 45.02 -26.17
C HIS A 34 -9.06 43.85 -26.11
N HIS A 35 -9.35 42.82 -25.31
CA HIS A 35 -8.51 41.63 -25.17
C HIS A 35 -8.91 40.49 -26.14
N GLY A 36 -9.99 40.64 -26.91
CA GLY A 36 -10.41 39.70 -27.95
C GLY A 36 -10.48 38.24 -27.47
N ALA A 37 -9.89 37.33 -28.24
CA ALA A 37 -9.85 35.90 -27.93
C ALA A 37 -9.03 35.56 -26.66
N LYS A 38 -8.17 36.47 -26.21
CA LYS A 38 -7.29 36.33 -25.03
C LYS A 38 -7.88 36.95 -23.76
N CYS A 39 -9.12 37.42 -23.80
CA CYS A 39 -9.78 37.99 -22.63
C CYS A 39 -9.91 36.96 -21.49
N ARG A 40 -9.38 37.31 -20.31
CA ARG A 40 -9.46 36.49 -19.08
C ARG A 40 -10.83 36.56 -18.43
N ASP A 41 -11.55 37.66 -18.59
CA ASP A 41 -12.85 37.91 -17.98
C ASP A 41 -14.03 37.41 -18.83
N ARG A 42 -13.79 36.66 -19.91
CA ARG A 42 -14.84 36.18 -20.83
C ARG A 42 -15.92 35.31 -20.18
N ARG A 43 -15.63 34.71 -19.02
CA ARG A 43 -16.57 33.90 -18.21
C ARG A 43 -17.27 34.72 -17.11
N ASN A 44 -16.87 35.96 -16.88
CA ASN A 44 -17.51 36.84 -15.90
C ASN A 44 -18.87 37.36 -16.45
N PRO A 45 -20.00 37.14 -15.75
CA PRO A 45 -21.32 37.58 -16.20
C PRO A 45 -21.44 39.09 -16.44
N GLU A 46 -20.79 39.90 -15.60
CA GLU A 46 -20.81 41.37 -15.69
C GLU A 46 -20.01 41.86 -16.91
N HIS A 47 -18.85 41.24 -17.17
CA HIS A 47 -18.05 41.56 -18.36
C HIS A 47 -18.76 41.13 -19.66
N LYS A 48 -19.40 39.95 -19.63
CA LYS A 48 -20.13 39.39 -20.78
C LYS A 48 -21.34 40.22 -21.18
N SER A 49 -21.94 40.98 -20.26
CA SER A 49 -23.04 41.89 -20.56
C SER A 49 -22.58 43.24 -21.14
N GLN A 50 -21.29 43.56 -21.02
CA GLN A 50 -20.71 44.85 -21.47
C GLN A 50 -19.89 44.73 -22.75
N CYS A 51 -19.25 43.58 -23.00
CA CYS A 51 -18.34 43.38 -24.12
C CYS A 51 -18.66 42.12 -24.93
N SER A 52 -18.56 42.21 -26.26
CA SER A 52 -18.60 41.05 -27.15
C SER A 52 -17.22 40.40 -27.31
N HIS A 53 -17.19 39.08 -27.44
CA HIS A 53 -15.97 38.30 -27.66
C HIS A 53 -16.03 37.55 -28.99
N PRO A 54 -14.88 37.17 -29.58
CA PRO A 54 -14.88 36.32 -30.77
C PRO A 54 -15.50 34.95 -30.51
N PRO A 55 -16.00 34.25 -31.55
CA PRO A 55 -16.61 32.94 -31.39
C PRO A 55 -15.61 31.88 -30.91
N MET A 56 -16.13 30.81 -30.30
CA MET A 56 -15.34 29.61 -29.97
C MET A 56 -14.91 28.91 -31.26
N CYS A 57 -13.68 28.42 -31.32
CA CYS A 57 -13.21 27.65 -32.46
C CYS A 57 -14.11 26.41 -32.67
N PRO A 58 -14.76 26.24 -33.84
CA PRO A 58 -15.62 25.08 -34.08
C PRO A 58 -14.85 23.76 -34.02
N LEU A 59 -13.58 23.76 -34.43
CA LEU A 59 -12.70 22.59 -34.35
C LEU A 59 -12.35 22.22 -32.90
N SER A 60 -12.32 23.18 -31.98
CA SER A 60 -12.04 22.92 -30.55
C SER A 60 -13.18 22.19 -29.81
N LYS A 61 -14.39 22.13 -30.39
CA LYS A 61 -15.49 21.32 -29.86
C LYS A 61 -15.37 19.85 -30.22
N ALA A 62 -14.75 19.54 -31.36
CA ALA A 62 -14.68 18.19 -31.93
C ALA A 62 -13.41 17.43 -31.53
N THR A 63 -12.29 18.12 -31.36
CA THR A 63 -10.99 17.50 -31.03
C THR A 63 -10.26 18.27 -29.95
N SER A 64 -9.38 17.58 -29.21
CA SER A 64 -8.54 18.16 -28.15
C SER A 64 -7.40 19.06 -28.68
N ALA A 65 -7.20 19.12 -29.99
CA ALA A 65 -6.17 19.93 -30.63
C ALA A 65 -6.73 20.54 -31.92
N CYS A 66 -6.76 21.87 -31.99
CA CYS A 66 -7.01 22.58 -33.24
C CYS A 66 -5.70 22.67 -34.02
N GLU A 67 -5.64 22.02 -35.19
CA GLU A 67 -4.44 21.99 -36.05
C GLU A 67 -4.03 23.38 -36.56
N GLN A 68 -4.95 24.35 -36.49
CA GLN A 68 -4.74 25.74 -36.89
C GLN A 68 -4.31 26.65 -35.73
N LEU A 69 -3.92 26.10 -34.57
CA LEU A 69 -3.41 26.88 -33.44
C LEU A 69 -2.16 27.71 -33.79
N ASN A 70 -1.38 27.30 -34.79
CA ASN A 70 -0.20 28.01 -35.27
C ASN A 70 -0.51 29.11 -36.30
N ASP A 71 -1.75 29.18 -36.80
CA ASP A 71 -2.18 30.28 -37.66
C ASP A 71 -2.54 31.48 -36.77
N GLU A 72 -1.74 32.54 -36.84
CA GLU A 72 -1.91 33.75 -36.03
C GLU A 72 -3.29 34.39 -36.22
N ILE A 73 -3.84 34.35 -37.43
CA ILE A 73 -5.14 34.92 -37.74
C ILE A 73 -6.22 34.06 -37.08
N HIS A 74 -6.12 32.73 -37.19
CA HIS A 74 -7.06 31.79 -36.56
C HIS A 74 -7.03 31.90 -35.03
N ALA A 75 -5.83 31.89 -34.45
CA ALA A 75 -5.61 32.01 -33.01
C ALA A 75 -6.09 33.36 -32.44
N PHE A 76 -6.09 34.42 -33.27
CA PHE A 76 -6.63 35.72 -32.89
C PHE A 76 -8.16 35.80 -33.08
N THR A 77 -8.69 35.14 -34.11
CA THR A 77 -10.11 35.22 -34.51
C THR A 77 -11.00 34.29 -33.69
N PHE A 78 -10.47 33.18 -33.18
CA PHE A 78 -11.25 32.20 -32.45
C PHE A 78 -10.73 31.93 -31.04
N ILE A 79 -11.66 31.79 -30.11
CA ILE A 79 -11.34 31.36 -28.75
C ILE A 79 -11.05 29.87 -28.75
N HIS A 80 -9.87 29.50 -28.23
CA HIS A 80 -9.51 28.12 -27.93
C HIS A 80 -9.47 27.95 -26.42
N ASN A 81 -10.19 26.96 -25.90
CA ASN A 81 -9.96 26.52 -24.55
C ASN A 81 -8.91 25.41 -24.58
N ILE A 82 -7.79 25.60 -23.89
CA ILE A 82 -6.75 24.58 -23.81
C ILE A 82 -7.22 23.55 -22.79
N LYS A 83 -7.32 22.28 -23.15
CA LYS A 83 -7.67 21.24 -22.17
C LYS A 83 -6.59 21.17 -21.09
N CYS A 84 -7.00 21.14 -19.83
CA CYS A 84 -6.05 20.95 -18.74
C CYS A 84 -5.34 19.59 -18.93
N LYS A 85 -4.01 19.57 -18.84
CA LYS A 85 -3.21 18.34 -18.94
C LYS A 85 -3.56 17.28 -17.89
N PHE A 86 -4.15 17.70 -16.77
CA PHE A 86 -4.60 16.84 -15.68
C PHE A 86 -6.09 16.51 -15.76
N ALA A 87 -6.83 17.07 -16.73
CA ALA A 87 -8.26 16.84 -16.93
C ALA A 87 -9.08 16.85 -15.62
N GLY A 88 -9.83 15.79 -15.33
CA GLY A 88 -10.62 15.65 -14.09
C GLY A 88 -9.79 15.50 -12.81
N GLU A 89 -8.51 15.11 -12.91
CA GLU A 89 -7.57 14.98 -11.79
C GLU A 89 -6.88 16.30 -11.42
N CYS A 90 -7.23 17.40 -12.08
CA CYS A 90 -6.64 18.70 -11.80
C CYS A 90 -6.98 19.16 -10.37
N ASN A 91 -5.96 19.27 -9.52
CA ASN A 91 -6.04 19.77 -8.16
C ASN A 91 -5.58 21.24 -8.03
N ILE A 92 -5.29 21.92 -9.14
CA ILE A 92 -4.90 23.33 -9.15
C ILE A 92 -6.15 24.19 -8.89
N ILE A 93 -6.18 24.87 -7.75
CA ILE A 93 -7.30 25.72 -7.30
C ILE A 93 -7.14 27.17 -7.80
N ASP A 94 -6.03 27.48 -8.46
CA ASP A 94 -5.75 28.82 -8.98
C ASP A 94 -6.88 29.31 -9.92
N PRO A 95 -7.51 30.47 -9.62
CA PRO A 95 -8.54 31.05 -10.48
C PRO A 95 -8.05 31.32 -11.90
N ILE A 96 -6.77 31.68 -12.07
CA ILE A 96 -6.19 31.95 -13.40
C ILE A 96 -6.14 30.64 -14.21
N HIS A 97 -5.65 29.56 -13.62
CA HIS A 97 -5.68 28.23 -14.24
C HIS A 97 -7.10 27.80 -14.66
N SER A 98 -8.11 28.01 -13.81
CA SER A 98 -9.50 27.63 -14.11
C SER A 98 -10.16 28.46 -15.23
N LEU A 99 -9.61 29.64 -15.51
CA LEU A 99 -10.04 30.50 -16.63
C LEU A 99 -9.32 30.14 -17.93
N GLU A 100 -8.04 29.79 -17.85
CA GLU A 100 -7.19 29.49 -19.01
C GLU A 100 -7.43 28.07 -19.56
N PHE A 101 -7.74 27.11 -18.69
CA PHE A 101 -7.90 25.71 -19.07
C PHE A 101 -9.34 25.22 -18.96
N ASP A 102 -9.70 24.33 -19.88
CA ASP A 102 -10.94 23.57 -19.81
C ASP A 102 -10.75 22.31 -18.99
N HIS A 103 -11.66 22.10 -18.05
CA HIS A 103 -11.77 20.88 -17.27
C HIS A 103 -13.09 20.18 -17.61
N PRO A 104 -13.20 18.86 -17.38
CA PRO A 104 -14.46 18.16 -17.47
C PRO A 104 -15.49 18.66 -16.45
N GLU A 105 -16.74 18.23 -16.59
CA GLU A 105 -17.78 18.51 -15.60
C GLU A 105 -17.47 17.82 -14.26
N PHE A 106 -18.06 18.34 -13.18
CA PHE A 106 -17.99 17.67 -11.89
C PHE A 106 -18.75 16.35 -11.94
N CYS A 107 -18.21 15.34 -11.26
CA CYS A 107 -18.88 14.06 -11.11
C CYS A 107 -20.26 14.24 -10.45
N GLU A 108 -21.29 13.64 -11.05
CA GLU A 108 -22.68 13.69 -10.55
C GLU A 108 -22.83 13.18 -9.11
N TYR A 109 -21.98 12.21 -8.70
CA TYR A 109 -21.96 11.67 -7.35
C TYR A 109 -21.20 12.56 -6.35
N GLY A 110 -20.54 13.63 -6.81
CA GLY A 110 -19.84 14.60 -5.97
C GLY A 110 -18.92 13.95 -4.92
N GLY A 111 -19.14 14.30 -3.65
CA GLY A 111 -18.39 13.77 -2.51
C GLY A 111 -18.63 12.28 -2.19
N ASP A 112 -19.72 11.69 -2.71
CA ASP A 112 -20.08 10.28 -2.54
C ASP A 112 -19.45 9.37 -3.61
N CYS A 113 -18.79 9.93 -4.63
CA CYS A 113 -18.19 9.14 -5.69
C CYS A 113 -17.16 8.14 -5.14
N THR A 114 -17.35 6.84 -5.40
CA THR A 114 -16.38 5.79 -5.05
C THR A 114 -15.61 5.24 -6.25
N ASN A 115 -15.95 5.67 -7.47
CA ASN A 115 -15.30 5.22 -8.70
C ASN A 115 -13.90 5.84 -8.83
N MET A 116 -12.88 4.99 -8.77
CA MET A 116 -11.48 5.39 -8.90
C MET A 116 -10.84 4.89 -10.20
N SER A 117 -11.65 4.41 -11.16
CA SER A 117 -11.12 4.02 -12.46
C SER A 117 -10.48 5.22 -13.14
N LYS A 118 -9.32 5.02 -13.78
CA LYS A 118 -8.59 6.07 -14.49
C LYS A 118 -9.46 6.76 -15.53
N LYS A 119 -10.26 6.00 -16.28
CA LYS A 119 -11.23 6.53 -17.24
C LYS A 119 -12.22 7.50 -16.58
N HIS A 120 -12.75 7.16 -15.41
CA HIS A 120 -13.68 8.03 -14.68
C HIS A 120 -13.00 9.29 -14.12
N LEU A 121 -11.82 9.14 -13.51
CA LEU A 121 -11.06 10.27 -12.95
C LEU A 121 -10.60 11.27 -14.03
N LEU A 122 -10.33 10.79 -15.25
CA LEU A 122 -10.03 11.66 -16.38
C LEU A 122 -11.28 12.34 -16.95
N ALA A 123 -12.43 11.65 -16.94
CA ALA A 123 -13.68 12.12 -17.52
C ALA A 123 -14.44 13.11 -16.64
N TYR A 124 -14.20 13.14 -15.32
CA TYR A 124 -14.96 13.98 -14.39
C TYR A 124 -14.06 14.61 -13.34
N ARG A 125 -14.38 15.85 -12.95
CA ARG A 125 -13.73 16.49 -11.80
C ARG A 125 -14.31 15.99 -10.49
N HIS A 126 -13.47 15.86 -9.48
CA HIS A 126 -13.87 15.56 -8.12
C HIS A 126 -13.45 16.67 -7.18
N VAL A 127 -14.19 16.79 -6.09
CA VAL A 127 -13.78 17.59 -4.93
C VAL A 127 -12.60 16.90 -4.23
N THR A 128 -11.85 17.64 -3.41
CA THR A 128 -10.67 17.13 -2.72
C THR A 128 -10.97 15.93 -1.83
N ASN A 129 -10.06 14.96 -1.74
CA ASN A 129 -10.24 13.83 -0.83
C ASN A 129 -10.20 14.30 0.64
N CYS A 130 -11.15 13.81 1.43
CA CYS A 130 -11.17 14.04 2.87
C CYS A 130 -9.95 13.39 3.53
N PRO A 131 -9.19 14.09 4.39
CA PRO A 131 -8.04 13.51 5.08
C PRO A 131 -8.41 12.33 5.98
N ASP A 132 -9.63 12.33 6.53
CA ASP A 132 -10.16 11.25 7.37
C ASP A 132 -10.80 10.11 6.55
N GLY A 133 -10.91 10.29 5.21
CA GLY A 133 -11.51 9.34 4.29
C GLY A 133 -12.88 8.82 4.76
N ILE A 134 -13.14 7.53 4.58
CA ILE A 134 -14.40 6.88 5.00
C ILE A 134 -14.66 6.91 6.53
N LYS A 135 -13.67 7.29 7.35
CA LYS A 135 -13.81 7.39 8.81
C LYS A 135 -14.24 8.80 9.27
N CYS A 136 -14.32 9.77 8.37
CA CYS A 136 -14.76 11.13 8.66
C CYS A 136 -16.10 11.18 9.40
N LEU A 137 -16.12 11.84 10.57
CA LEU A 137 -17.34 11.99 11.37
C LEU A 137 -18.38 12.90 10.69
N LYS A 138 -17.94 13.96 10.01
CA LYS A 138 -18.84 14.88 9.29
C LYS A 138 -19.58 14.17 8.15
N TYR A 139 -18.86 13.31 7.43
CA TYR A 139 -19.46 12.44 6.41
C TYR A 139 -20.48 11.46 7.00
N ARG A 140 -20.15 10.80 8.11
CA ARG A 140 -21.10 9.89 8.80
C ARG A 140 -22.35 10.60 9.31
N ARG A 141 -22.23 11.88 9.65
CA ARG A 141 -23.37 12.74 10.04
C ARG A 141 -24.10 13.35 8.84
N ARG A 142 -23.69 13.06 7.61
CA ARG A 142 -24.25 13.62 6.36
C ARG A 142 -24.24 15.15 6.35
N ASP A 143 -23.13 15.75 6.78
CA ASP A 143 -22.91 17.21 6.69
C ASP A 143 -22.82 17.62 5.21
N ASN A 144 -23.84 18.34 4.73
CA ASN A 144 -23.98 18.72 3.33
C ASN A 144 -22.86 19.62 2.82
N ASP A 145 -22.41 20.60 3.62
CA ASP A 145 -21.37 21.54 3.20
C ASP A 145 -20.01 20.86 3.14
N HIS A 146 -19.76 19.94 4.07
CA HIS A 146 -18.59 19.08 4.03
C HIS A 146 -18.60 18.16 2.80
N MET A 147 -19.73 17.53 2.47
CA MET A 147 -19.85 16.64 1.31
C MET A 147 -19.75 17.37 -0.04
N LYS A 148 -20.10 18.66 -0.10
CA LYS A 148 -19.84 19.52 -1.26
C LYS A 148 -18.36 19.87 -1.45
N SER A 149 -17.58 19.81 -0.38
CA SER A 149 -16.17 20.23 -0.39
C SER A 149 -15.19 19.05 -0.42
N PHE A 150 -15.64 17.87 0.04
CA PHE A 150 -14.77 16.72 0.23
C PHE A 150 -15.38 15.40 -0.26
N ARG A 151 -14.52 14.59 -0.85
CA ARG A 151 -14.80 13.23 -1.31
C ARG A 151 -14.33 12.21 -0.29
N HIS A 152 -15.15 11.20 -0.02
CA HIS A 152 -14.90 10.19 1.01
C HIS A 152 -14.62 8.82 0.38
N CYS A 153 -13.54 8.74 -0.41
CA CYS A 153 -13.07 7.47 -0.93
C CYS A 153 -12.18 6.74 0.09
N ARG A 154 -12.04 5.44 -0.11
CA ARG A 154 -10.98 4.67 0.55
C ARG A 154 -9.63 5.15 0.01
N PRO A 155 -8.59 5.27 0.85
CA PRO A 155 -7.26 5.66 0.36
C PRO A 155 -6.73 4.63 -0.65
N ILE A 156 -5.97 5.09 -1.64
CA ILE A 156 -5.26 4.21 -2.56
C ILE A 156 -4.15 3.50 -1.77
N CYS A 157 -4.00 2.19 -1.99
CA CYS A 157 -2.92 1.42 -1.41
C CYS A 157 -1.56 1.96 -1.90
N LEU A 158 -0.65 2.30 -0.99
CA LEU A 158 0.69 2.80 -1.34
C LEU A 158 1.51 1.85 -2.21
N HIS A 159 1.18 0.56 -2.17
CA HIS A 159 1.84 -0.48 -2.96
C HIS A 159 1.04 -0.91 -4.18
N ASP A 160 -0.22 -0.51 -4.28
CA ASP A 160 -1.14 -0.84 -5.38
C ASP A 160 -0.99 -2.28 -5.90
N ASN A 161 -0.67 -2.49 -7.18
CA ASN A 161 -0.44 -3.81 -7.79
C ASN A 161 0.71 -4.62 -7.18
N CYS A 162 1.56 -4.02 -6.35
CA CYS A 162 2.59 -4.69 -5.56
C CYS A 162 2.18 -4.87 -4.09
N CYS A 163 0.89 -4.69 -3.77
CA CYS A 163 0.38 -4.87 -2.42
C CYS A 163 0.67 -6.27 -1.91
N VAL A 164 1.00 -6.33 -0.63
CA VAL A 164 1.48 -7.53 0.04
C VAL A 164 0.43 -8.07 1.01
N ASN A 165 -0.48 -7.19 1.43
CA ASN A 165 -1.61 -7.45 2.29
C ASN A 165 -2.89 -7.67 1.47
N PHE A 166 -2.77 -8.08 0.20
CA PHE A 166 -3.92 -8.25 -0.67
C PHE A 166 -4.89 -9.35 -0.19
N HIS A 167 -4.41 -10.32 0.60
CA HIS A 167 -5.27 -11.31 1.28
C HIS A 167 -5.82 -10.86 2.64
N ASP A 168 -5.31 -9.77 3.23
CA ASP A 168 -5.88 -9.22 4.46
C ASP A 168 -7.21 -8.56 4.13
N LYS A 169 -8.31 -9.22 4.54
CA LYS A 169 -9.68 -8.75 4.31
C LYS A 169 -9.92 -7.35 4.87
N VAL A 170 -9.28 -7.01 6.01
CA VAL A 170 -9.43 -5.69 6.63
C VAL A 170 -8.69 -4.66 5.81
N HIS A 171 -7.46 -4.95 5.37
CA HIS A 171 -6.70 -4.07 4.47
C HIS A 171 -7.48 -3.84 3.17
N PHE A 172 -7.85 -4.91 2.47
CA PHE A 172 -8.54 -4.86 1.18
C PHE A 172 -9.91 -4.17 1.26
N ALA A 173 -10.64 -4.32 2.38
CA ALA A 173 -11.87 -3.59 2.61
C ALA A 173 -11.65 -2.09 2.81
N ASN A 174 -10.52 -1.67 3.39
CA ASN A 174 -10.26 -0.28 3.76
C ASN A 174 -9.44 0.54 2.76
N VAL A 175 -8.80 -0.09 1.77
CA VAL A 175 -8.01 0.61 0.76
C VAL A 175 -8.45 0.25 -0.66
N ILE A 176 -8.07 1.07 -1.64
CA ILE A 176 -8.34 0.86 -3.07
C ILE A 176 -7.07 0.31 -3.73
N HIS A 177 -7.26 -0.65 -4.63
CA HIS A 177 -6.23 -1.15 -5.52
C HIS A 177 -6.73 -1.01 -6.96
N SER A 178 -5.80 -0.89 -7.91
CA SER A 178 -6.06 -0.90 -9.35
C SER A 178 -6.43 -2.30 -9.85
N PHE A 179 -5.92 -3.34 -9.17
CA PHE A 179 -6.29 -4.72 -9.46
C PHE A 179 -7.65 -5.10 -8.87
N ARG A 180 -8.32 -6.05 -9.52
CA ARG A 180 -9.61 -6.64 -9.15
C ARG A 180 -9.52 -7.43 -7.83
N PRO A 181 -10.64 -7.93 -7.26
CA PRO A 181 -10.56 -8.77 -6.07
C PRO A 181 -9.60 -9.94 -6.28
N PRO A 182 -8.64 -10.17 -5.35
CA PRO A 182 -7.68 -11.25 -5.51
C PRO A 182 -8.40 -12.60 -5.43
N CYS A 183 -8.02 -13.53 -6.30
CA CYS A 183 -8.50 -14.90 -6.22
C CYS A 183 -8.14 -15.49 -4.85
N PRO A 184 -9.09 -16.08 -4.10
CA PRO A 184 -8.82 -16.67 -2.78
C PRO A 184 -7.77 -17.79 -2.79
N LEU A 185 -7.50 -18.35 -3.97
CA LEU A 185 -6.57 -19.46 -4.18
C LEU A 185 -5.24 -19.03 -4.80
N THR A 186 -5.04 -17.74 -5.10
CA THR A 186 -3.72 -17.23 -5.52
C THR A 186 -2.76 -17.22 -4.30
N PRO A 187 -1.43 -17.41 -4.44
CA PRO A 187 -0.67 -17.56 -5.68
C PRO A 187 -0.71 -18.94 -6.32
N TYR A 188 -1.01 -20.00 -5.55
CA TYR A 188 -0.58 -21.36 -5.92
C TYR A 188 -1.69 -22.37 -6.18
N ASN A 189 -2.90 -22.14 -5.69
CA ASN A 189 -3.97 -23.15 -5.66
C ASN A 189 -5.09 -22.89 -6.67
N CYS A 190 -5.00 -21.81 -7.46
CA CYS A 190 -6.00 -21.51 -8.47
C CYS A 190 -5.76 -22.35 -9.73
N GLN A 191 -6.47 -23.48 -9.85
CA GLN A 191 -6.33 -24.39 -10.98
C GLN A 191 -6.65 -23.72 -12.33
N LYS A 192 -7.68 -22.86 -12.37
CA LYS A 192 -8.06 -22.10 -13.58
C LYS A 192 -6.92 -21.19 -14.07
N TYR A 193 -6.28 -20.47 -13.15
CA TYR A 193 -5.13 -19.62 -13.52
C TYR A 193 -3.91 -20.45 -13.94
N ILE A 194 -3.66 -21.57 -13.28
CA ILE A 194 -2.59 -22.49 -13.68
C ILE A 194 -2.84 -23.04 -15.09
N GLU A 195 -4.10 -23.34 -15.42
CA GLU A 195 -4.51 -23.75 -16.75
C GLU A 195 -4.27 -22.65 -17.78
N LEU A 196 -4.73 -21.42 -17.52
CA LEU A 196 -4.48 -20.25 -18.36
C LEU A 196 -2.99 -20.06 -18.67
N VAL A 197 -2.15 -20.07 -17.62
CA VAL A 197 -0.69 -19.87 -17.74
C VAL A 197 0.01 -21.02 -18.48
N ARG A 198 -0.53 -22.25 -18.41
CA ARG A 198 0.03 -23.41 -19.11
C ARG A 198 -0.37 -23.45 -20.58
N MET A 199 -1.56 -22.97 -20.92
CA MET A 199 -2.12 -23.00 -22.27
C MET A 199 -1.44 -22.01 -23.23
N ASN A 200 -0.60 -21.07 -22.73
CA ASN A 200 0.30 -20.17 -23.48
C ASN A 200 0.12 -20.18 -25.02
N LYS A 201 -0.94 -19.49 -25.50
CA LYS A 201 -1.31 -19.26 -26.92
C LYS A 201 -2.15 -20.33 -27.63
N SER A 202 -2.69 -21.34 -26.94
CA SER A 202 -3.77 -22.16 -27.49
C SER A 202 -5.08 -21.39 -27.44
N ASN A 203 -5.83 -21.35 -28.54
CA ASN A 203 -7.18 -20.75 -28.61
C ASN A 203 -8.26 -21.58 -27.90
N ASP A 204 -7.87 -22.66 -27.21
CA ASP A 204 -8.79 -23.68 -26.67
C ASP A 204 -8.95 -23.55 -25.14
N ILE A 205 -8.97 -22.32 -24.64
CA ILE A 205 -9.25 -22.03 -23.22
C ILE A 205 -10.77 -22.00 -23.04
N SER A 206 -11.28 -22.70 -22.03
CA SER A 206 -12.72 -22.65 -21.74
C SER A 206 -13.13 -21.25 -21.28
N SER A 207 -14.34 -20.81 -21.66
CA SER A 207 -14.88 -19.52 -21.22
C SER A 207 -14.89 -19.40 -19.69
N GLU A 208 -15.09 -20.51 -18.98
CA GLU A 208 -15.10 -20.55 -17.51
C GLU A 208 -13.74 -20.20 -16.87
N VAL A 209 -12.63 -20.47 -17.57
CA VAL A 209 -11.27 -20.10 -17.15
C VAL A 209 -11.00 -18.62 -17.44
N GLU A 210 -11.42 -18.14 -18.61
CA GLU A 210 -11.30 -16.73 -18.99
C GLU A 210 -12.13 -15.84 -18.05
N ASP A 211 -13.40 -16.17 -17.84
CA ASP A 211 -14.31 -15.44 -16.95
C ASP A 211 -13.72 -15.34 -15.54
N HIS A 212 -13.17 -16.44 -15.01
CA HIS A 212 -12.53 -16.45 -13.69
C HIS A 212 -11.30 -15.53 -13.63
N CYS A 213 -10.44 -15.59 -14.64
CA CYS A 213 -9.20 -14.80 -14.67
C CYS A 213 -9.44 -13.34 -15.06
N PHE A 214 -10.60 -13.05 -15.63
CA PHE A 214 -11.12 -11.70 -15.77
C PHE A 214 -11.67 -11.24 -14.43
N GLU A 215 -12.60 -11.96 -13.79
CA GLU A 215 -13.24 -11.53 -12.55
C GLU A 215 -12.25 -11.31 -11.39
N PHE A 216 -11.27 -12.20 -11.25
CA PHE A 216 -10.31 -12.19 -10.14
C PHE A 216 -8.90 -11.87 -10.58
N SER A 217 -8.15 -11.18 -9.71
CA SER A 217 -6.72 -10.98 -9.92
C SER A 217 -5.89 -12.13 -9.36
N HIS A 218 -4.76 -12.41 -10.02
CA HIS A 218 -3.81 -13.45 -9.61
C HIS A 218 -2.41 -12.91 -9.50
N VAL A 219 -1.56 -13.56 -8.72
CA VAL A 219 -0.15 -13.17 -8.65
C VAL A 219 0.54 -13.46 -9.98
N CYS A 220 1.13 -12.42 -10.57
CA CYS A 220 1.93 -12.52 -11.77
C CYS A 220 3.13 -13.46 -11.54
N GLN A 221 3.30 -14.45 -12.42
CA GLN A 221 4.40 -15.39 -12.34
C GLN A 221 5.80 -14.76 -12.40
N PHE A 222 5.92 -13.57 -12.98
CA PHE A 222 7.20 -12.85 -13.12
C PHE A 222 7.40 -11.74 -12.09
N GLY A 223 6.42 -11.50 -11.22
CA GLY A 223 6.49 -10.49 -10.15
C GLY A 223 7.08 -9.16 -10.66
N ARG A 224 8.21 -8.73 -10.08
CA ARG A 224 8.84 -7.45 -10.43
C ARG A 224 9.46 -7.40 -11.83
N HIS A 225 9.74 -8.55 -12.44
CA HIS A 225 10.32 -8.66 -13.78
C HIS A 225 9.27 -8.80 -14.88
N CYS A 226 7.97 -8.71 -14.56
CA CYS A 226 6.94 -8.73 -15.58
C CYS A 226 7.14 -7.59 -16.60
N ARG A 227 7.08 -7.94 -17.89
CA ARG A 227 7.23 -6.99 -19.00
C ARG A 227 5.92 -6.73 -19.74
N ILE A 228 4.82 -7.31 -19.28
CA ILE A 228 3.50 -7.11 -19.88
C ILE A 228 3.01 -5.72 -19.48
N THR A 229 2.77 -4.86 -20.47
CA THR A 229 2.37 -3.46 -20.28
C THR A 229 0.89 -3.21 -20.57
N GLU A 230 0.14 -4.26 -20.91
CA GLU A 230 -1.28 -4.17 -21.22
C GLU A 230 -2.08 -3.76 -19.97
N GLU A 231 -3.04 -2.85 -20.13
CA GLU A 231 -3.85 -2.33 -19.01
C GLU A 231 -4.63 -3.45 -18.30
N ILE A 232 -5.18 -4.38 -19.08
CA ILE A 232 -5.88 -5.55 -18.56
C ILE A 232 -5.01 -6.40 -17.63
N HIS A 233 -3.71 -6.53 -17.93
CA HIS A 233 -2.78 -7.27 -17.10
C HIS A 233 -2.55 -6.57 -15.76
N PHE A 234 -2.52 -5.23 -15.72
CA PHE A 234 -2.44 -4.49 -14.46
C PHE A 234 -3.71 -4.60 -13.61
N GLU A 235 -4.88 -4.80 -14.23
CA GLU A 235 -6.14 -5.02 -13.50
C GLU A 235 -6.27 -6.46 -12.99
N THR A 236 -5.75 -7.45 -13.72
CA THR A 236 -5.90 -8.87 -13.38
C THR A 236 -4.66 -9.48 -12.74
N SER A 237 -3.55 -8.74 -12.60
CA SER A 237 -2.31 -9.27 -12.04
C SER A 237 -1.73 -8.47 -10.87
N ILE A 238 -1.32 -9.21 -9.84
CA ILE A 238 -0.63 -8.71 -8.65
C ILE A 238 0.87 -9.03 -8.79
N HIS A 239 1.71 -8.00 -8.81
CA HIS A 239 3.15 -8.11 -8.97
C HIS A 239 3.85 -8.15 -7.63
N ILE A 240 4.10 -9.35 -7.09
CA ILE A 240 4.87 -9.47 -5.86
C ILE A 240 6.31 -9.02 -6.12
N ALA A 241 6.73 -7.96 -5.44
CA ALA A 241 8.08 -7.43 -5.54
C ALA A 241 9.01 -8.13 -4.53
N ARG A 242 9.83 -9.09 -5.00
CA ARG A 242 10.95 -9.61 -4.21
C ARG A 242 12.20 -8.75 -4.39
N GLN A 243 13.21 -9.01 -3.58
CA GLN A 243 14.51 -8.36 -3.74
C GLN A 243 15.14 -8.81 -5.05
N LEU A 244 15.78 -7.90 -5.79
CA LEU A 244 16.55 -8.31 -6.97
C LEU A 244 17.78 -9.09 -6.50
N CYS A 245 18.06 -10.24 -7.11
CA CYS A 245 19.29 -10.95 -6.81
C CYS A 245 20.50 -10.09 -7.22
N PRO A 246 21.48 -9.86 -6.33
CA PRO A 246 22.66 -9.05 -6.67
C PRO A 246 23.48 -9.66 -7.80
N ASP A 247 23.46 -11.00 -7.93
CA ASP A 247 24.20 -11.71 -8.98
C ASP A 247 23.40 -11.82 -10.30
N GLY A 248 22.13 -11.42 -10.30
CA GLY A 248 21.20 -11.56 -11.42
C GLY A 248 21.26 -12.95 -12.07
N ASN A 249 21.34 -12.97 -13.40
CA ASN A 249 21.40 -14.21 -14.19
C ASN A 249 22.68 -15.04 -13.96
N LYS A 250 23.71 -14.50 -13.30
CA LYS A 250 24.97 -15.21 -13.00
C LYS A 250 24.96 -15.86 -11.60
N CYS A 251 23.82 -15.84 -10.91
CA CYS A 251 23.75 -16.37 -9.57
C CYS A 251 24.09 -17.87 -9.53
N SER A 252 24.97 -18.25 -8.61
CA SER A 252 25.31 -19.67 -8.37
C SER A 252 24.28 -20.38 -7.46
N LYS A 253 23.30 -19.64 -6.93
CA LYS A 253 22.30 -20.13 -5.97
C LYS A 253 20.93 -20.42 -6.62
N LEU A 254 20.87 -20.56 -7.94
CA LEU A 254 19.62 -20.86 -8.65
C LEU A 254 19.00 -22.21 -8.29
N SER A 255 19.79 -23.15 -7.74
CA SER A 255 19.27 -24.42 -7.24
C SER A 255 18.73 -24.37 -5.81
N LYS A 256 18.88 -23.23 -5.11
CA LYS A 256 18.45 -23.07 -3.71
C LYS A 256 17.08 -22.43 -3.67
N GLU A 257 16.05 -23.22 -3.37
CA GLU A 257 14.66 -22.74 -3.35
C GLU A 257 14.45 -21.57 -2.36
N ASP A 258 15.03 -21.62 -1.16
CA ASP A 258 14.98 -20.50 -0.20
C ASP A 258 15.53 -19.18 -0.80
N HIS A 259 16.57 -19.27 -1.64
CA HIS A 259 17.11 -18.11 -2.36
C HIS A 259 16.13 -17.62 -3.42
N LEU A 260 15.57 -18.54 -4.21
CA LEU A 260 14.58 -18.20 -5.24
C LEU A 260 13.23 -17.73 -4.66
N GLU A 261 12.90 -18.05 -3.40
CA GLU A 261 11.76 -17.47 -2.67
C GLU A 261 12.04 -16.06 -2.14
N SER A 262 13.31 -15.73 -1.95
CA SER A 262 13.75 -14.45 -1.38
C SER A 262 14.11 -13.41 -2.45
N TYR A 263 14.60 -13.87 -3.60
CA TYR A 263 15.12 -13.03 -4.67
C TYR A 263 14.44 -13.29 -6.01
N SER A 264 14.17 -12.22 -6.75
CA SER A 264 13.75 -12.22 -8.15
C SER A 264 14.96 -12.31 -9.08
N HIS A 265 14.77 -13.00 -10.21
CA HIS A 265 15.74 -13.10 -11.30
C HIS A 265 15.05 -12.80 -12.64
N PRO A 266 15.72 -12.12 -13.59
CA PRO A 266 15.12 -11.72 -14.88
C PRO A 266 14.44 -12.82 -15.70
N ASP A 267 14.97 -14.05 -15.66
CA ASP A 267 14.51 -15.16 -16.51
C ASP A 267 13.89 -16.32 -15.71
N ILE A 268 13.60 -16.10 -14.42
CA ILE A 268 13.00 -17.09 -13.54
C ILE A 268 11.69 -16.55 -12.99
N ARG A 269 10.65 -17.38 -13.04
CA ARG A 269 9.35 -17.05 -12.45
C ARG A 269 9.50 -16.87 -10.94
N ASP A 270 9.03 -15.74 -10.43
CA ASP A 270 8.87 -15.49 -9.00
C ASP A 270 7.87 -16.50 -8.41
N ILE A 271 6.75 -16.74 -9.10
CA ILE A 271 5.80 -17.79 -8.72
C ILE A 271 6.05 -19.02 -9.59
N ARG A 272 6.75 -19.99 -9.00
CA ARG A 272 7.06 -21.28 -9.64
C ARG A 272 5.84 -22.21 -9.53
N LEU A 273 5.45 -22.81 -10.65
CA LEU A 273 4.34 -23.76 -10.68
C LEU A 273 4.77 -25.11 -10.08
N LEU A 274 3.84 -25.77 -9.40
CA LEU A 274 4.05 -27.15 -8.94
C LEU A 274 4.19 -28.09 -10.15
N CYS A 275 5.19 -28.98 -10.09
CA CYS A 275 5.37 -30.03 -11.08
C CYS A 275 4.19 -31.01 -11.05
N LYS A 276 3.67 -31.40 -12.21
CA LYS A 276 2.62 -32.42 -12.32
C LYS A 276 3.11 -33.83 -11.96
N ILE A 277 4.42 -34.06 -12.02
CA ILE A 277 5.01 -35.37 -11.75
C ILE A 277 5.22 -35.49 -10.23
N PRO A 278 4.57 -36.44 -9.55
CA PRO A 278 4.80 -36.69 -8.14
C PRO A 278 6.24 -37.14 -7.92
N GLY A 279 7.00 -36.44 -7.07
CA GLY A 279 8.23 -36.92 -6.41
C GLY A 279 9.38 -37.44 -7.29
N TYR A 280 10.56 -36.82 -7.15
CA TYR A 280 11.90 -37.35 -7.47
C TYR A 280 12.27 -37.60 -8.94
N LYS A 281 11.33 -37.64 -9.90
CA LYS A 281 11.65 -37.88 -11.33
C LYS A 281 11.87 -36.62 -12.16
N CYS A 282 11.76 -35.42 -11.58
CA CYS A 282 11.95 -34.18 -12.32
C CYS A 282 13.35 -33.61 -12.04
N SER A 283 14.16 -33.49 -13.09
CA SER A 283 15.56 -33.00 -13.04
C SER A 283 15.69 -31.47 -13.05
N LEU A 284 14.57 -30.74 -13.04
CA LEU A 284 14.53 -29.28 -13.03
C LEU A 284 14.12 -28.78 -11.64
N SER A 285 14.78 -27.72 -11.16
CA SER A 285 14.56 -27.07 -9.85
C SER A 285 13.07 -26.76 -9.61
N ILE A 286 12.48 -27.45 -8.63
CA ILE A 286 11.06 -27.32 -8.25
C ILE A 286 10.98 -26.89 -6.79
N ALA A 287 10.07 -25.97 -6.50
CA ALA A 287 9.70 -25.58 -5.14
C ALA A 287 9.06 -26.76 -4.38
N PRO A 288 9.53 -27.10 -3.16
CA PRO A 288 8.95 -28.18 -2.37
C PRO A 288 7.50 -27.87 -1.98
N SER A 289 6.64 -28.88 -2.06
CA SER A 289 5.19 -28.79 -1.88
C SER A 289 4.72 -28.68 -0.42
N SER A 290 5.60 -28.40 0.54
CA SER A 290 5.24 -28.44 1.97
C SER A 290 4.98 -27.05 2.55
N ASN A 291 3.70 -26.79 2.85
CA ASN A 291 3.13 -25.65 3.59
C ASN A 291 2.94 -24.32 2.84
N LEU A 292 1.87 -24.28 2.04
CA LEU A 292 1.41 -23.11 1.28
C LEU A 292 0.72 -22.01 2.13
N ASN A 293 0.28 -22.29 3.37
CA ASN A 293 -0.43 -21.31 4.21
C ASN A 293 0.41 -20.69 5.34
N SER A 294 1.51 -21.32 5.79
CA SER A 294 2.32 -20.82 6.91
C SER A 294 3.63 -20.14 6.48
N SER A 295 3.97 -20.23 5.20
CA SER A 295 5.29 -19.88 4.69
C SER A 295 5.21 -19.10 3.38
N ILE A 296 4.27 -18.15 3.28
CA ILE A 296 4.63 -16.98 2.48
C ILE A 296 5.78 -16.31 3.25
N ASN A 297 7.02 -16.62 2.86
CA ASN A 297 8.25 -15.96 3.30
C ASN A 297 8.24 -14.45 3.00
N PHE A 298 7.12 -13.88 2.56
CA PHE A 298 6.87 -12.46 2.40
C PHE A 298 7.17 -11.66 3.69
N ALA A 299 6.60 -12.07 4.83
CA ALA A 299 6.88 -11.44 6.12
C ALA A 299 8.31 -11.73 6.62
N ARG A 300 8.89 -12.89 6.25
CA ARG A 300 10.25 -13.29 6.63
C ARG A 300 11.32 -12.55 5.83
N ASN A 301 11.03 -12.24 4.57
CA ASN A 301 11.81 -11.34 3.73
C ASN A 301 11.67 -9.90 4.19
N GLN A 302 10.54 -9.50 4.79
CA GLN A 302 10.50 -8.26 5.56
C GLN A 302 11.38 -8.32 6.81
N SER A 303 11.42 -9.43 7.57
CA SER A 303 12.39 -9.57 8.66
C SER A 303 13.84 -9.47 8.16
N GLN A 304 14.14 -10.01 6.99
CA GLN A 304 15.47 -9.96 6.41
C GLN A 304 15.78 -8.61 5.73
N LEU A 305 14.80 -7.93 5.14
CA LEU A 305 14.86 -6.54 4.69
C LEU A 305 15.00 -5.59 5.85
N ILE A 306 14.29 -5.81 6.96
CA ILE A 306 14.42 -5.09 8.22
C ILE A 306 15.81 -5.38 8.81
N LYS A 307 16.31 -6.62 8.81
CA LYS A 307 17.69 -6.91 9.24
C LYS A 307 18.72 -6.29 8.32
N THR A 308 18.48 -6.25 7.02
CA THR A 308 19.39 -5.65 6.03
C THR A 308 19.31 -4.13 6.09
N TRP A 309 18.14 -3.55 6.34
CA TRP A 309 17.94 -2.14 6.68
C TRP A 309 18.61 -1.81 7.99
N ILE A 310 18.44 -2.62 9.05
CA ILE A 310 19.17 -2.49 10.33
C ILE A 310 20.68 -2.56 10.12
N ARG A 311 21.15 -3.42 9.21
CA ARG A 311 22.58 -3.54 8.85
C ARG A 311 23.08 -2.45 7.91
N ALA A 312 22.21 -1.86 7.09
CA ALA A 312 22.52 -0.83 6.09
C ALA A 312 22.23 0.59 6.59
N LEU A 313 21.45 0.72 7.68
CA LEU A 313 21.46 1.89 8.53
C LEU A 313 22.92 2.06 8.95
N GLN A 314 23.56 3.12 8.43
CA GLN A 314 24.76 3.70 9.03
C GLN A 314 24.56 3.65 10.55
N PRO A 315 25.53 3.21 11.37
CA PRO A 315 25.32 2.90 12.78
C PRO A 315 24.93 4.13 13.60
N VAL A 316 23.66 4.51 13.50
CA VAL A 316 22.82 4.98 14.59
C VAL A 316 22.49 3.66 15.31
N HIS A 317 23.30 3.14 16.22
CA HIS A 317 23.97 3.80 17.32
C HIS A 317 25.18 2.97 17.76
N ARG A 318 26.15 3.63 18.38
CA ARG A 318 27.22 3.06 19.21
C ARG A 318 26.65 2.32 20.44
N CYS A 319 25.72 1.38 20.27
CA CYS A 319 25.17 0.59 21.36
C CYS A 319 26.15 -0.53 21.69
N ARG A 320 26.37 -0.75 22.99
CA ARG A 320 27.22 -1.85 23.45
C ARG A 320 26.53 -3.19 23.16
N LYS A 321 27.31 -4.26 23.05
CA LYS A 321 26.82 -5.61 22.71
C LYS A 321 25.66 -6.04 23.63
N GLU A 322 25.76 -5.73 24.91
CA GLU A 322 24.81 -6.08 25.96
C GLU A 322 23.44 -5.43 25.72
N ILE A 323 23.43 -4.18 25.25
CA ILE A 323 22.19 -3.46 24.90
C ILE A 323 21.53 -4.12 23.70
N PHE A 324 22.30 -4.51 22.68
CA PHE A 324 21.72 -5.17 21.50
C PHE A 324 21.16 -6.55 21.84
N GLU A 325 21.87 -7.36 22.62
CA GLU A 325 21.40 -8.66 23.09
C GLU A 325 20.13 -8.54 23.93
N SER A 326 20.01 -7.49 24.76
CA SER A 326 18.78 -7.21 25.52
C SER A 326 17.55 -7.00 24.66
N ILE A 327 17.67 -6.29 23.54
CA ILE A 327 16.56 -6.06 22.61
C ILE A 327 16.09 -7.39 22.02
N LEU A 328 17.01 -8.30 21.71
CA LEU A 328 16.68 -9.62 21.17
C LEU A 328 16.01 -10.53 22.20
N VAL A 329 16.46 -10.50 23.46
CA VAL A 329 15.92 -11.35 24.54
C VAL A 329 14.57 -10.84 25.03
N LEU A 330 14.41 -9.52 25.21
CA LEU A 330 13.15 -8.92 25.65
C LEU A 330 12.11 -8.82 24.53
N GLY A 331 12.56 -8.84 23.27
CA GLY A 331 11.70 -8.85 22.09
C GLY A 331 11.09 -7.50 21.73
N HIS A 332 11.63 -6.39 22.27
CA HIS A 332 11.23 -5.03 21.92
C HIS A 332 12.38 -4.02 22.10
N VAL A 333 12.30 -2.89 21.39
CA VAL A 333 13.23 -1.77 21.56
C VAL A 333 12.93 -1.07 22.90
N MET A 334 13.96 -0.56 23.56
CA MET A 334 13.86 0.05 24.89
C MET A 334 14.50 1.44 24.90
N SER A 335 13.90 2.37 25.65
CA SER A 335 14.54 3.65 25.98
C SER A 335 15.59 3.47 27.07
N ARG A 336 16.54 4.42 27.21
CA ARG A 336 17.48 4.42 28.36
C ARG A 336 16.76 4.42 29.70
N HIS A 337 15.63 5.12 29.79
CA HIS A 337 14.79 5.12 30.97
C HIS A 337 14.26 3.72 31.30
N TYR A 338 13.75 2.99 30.30
CA TYR A 338 13.28 1.62 30.51
C TYR A 338 14.40 0.67 30.93
N MET A 339 15.59 0.80 30.33
CA MET A 339 16.76 0.00 30.75
C MET A 339 17.12 0.23 32.22
N ASN A 340 17.14 1.49 32.68
CA ASN A 340 17.39 1.79 34.10
C ASN A 340 16.30 1.22 35.02
N LEU A 341 15.07 1.03 34.54
CA LEU A 341 14.03 0.37 35.33
C LEU A 341 14.32 -1.12 35.55
N LEU A 342 15.01 -1.78 34.62
CA LEU A 342 15.35 -3.21 34.70
C LEU A 342 16.44 -3.52 35.75
N GLU A 343 17.07 -2.50 36.34
CA GLU A 343 17.94 -2.66 37.52
C GLU A 343 17.16 -3.15 38.76
N LYS A 344 15.83 -2.95 38.78
CA LYS A 344 14.95 -3.39 39.88
C LYS A 344 14.28 -4.72 39.56
N GLN A 345 14.42 -5.70 40.45
CA GLN A 345 13.85 -7.04 40.32
C GLN A 345 12.35 -7.04 39.97
N GLU A 346 11.56 -6.19 40.64
CA GLU A 346 10.12 -6.06 40.38
C GLU A 346 9.79 -5.73 38.92
N ASN A 347 10.62 -4.92 38.26
CA ASN A 347 10.41 -4.55 36.87
C ASN A 347 10.84 -5.68 35.92
N VAL A 348 11.86 -6.45 36.29
CA VAL A 348 12.25 -7.67 35.55
C VAL A 348 11.13 -8.71 35.62
N VAL A 349 10.53 -8.93 36.78
CA VAL A 349 9.35 -9.81 36.95
C VAL A 349 8.21 -9.38 36.01
N ARG A 350 7.90 -8.07 35.96
CA ARG A 350 6.90 -7.53 35.03
C ARG A 350 7.28 -7.75 33.58
N ALA A 351 8.56 -7.57 33.21
CA ALA A 351 9.04 -7.80 31.86
C ALA A 351 8.90 -9.27 31.44
N VAL A 352 9.23 -10.22 32.33
CA VAL A 352 9.04 -11.66 32.09
C VAL A 352 7.56 -12.00 31.88
N LEU A 353 6.66 -11.49 32.74
CA LEU A 353 5.22 -11.72 32.61
C LEU A 353 4.63 -11.15 31.32
N GLN A 354 5.22 -10.08 30.79
CA GLN A 354 4.81 -9.47 29.52
C GLN A 354 5.47 -10.11 28.30
N HIS A 355 6.53 -10.89 28.48
CA HIS A 355 7.24 -11.54 27.39
C HIS A 355 6.31 -12.48 26.59
N SER A 356 6.40 -12.40 25.26
CA SER A 356 5.47 -13.06 24.34
C SER A 356 5.27 -14.55 24.63
N ARG A 357 6.35 -15.28 24.94
CA ARG A 357 6.30 -16.73 25.24
C ARG A 357 5.59 -17.04 26.55
N VAL A 358 5.88 -16.30 27.61
CA VAL A 358 5.24 -16.49 28.93
C VAL A 358 3.78 -16.06 28.88
N ARG A 359 3.49 -14.93 28.20
CA ARG A 359 2.12 -14.44 28.02
C ARG A 359 1.24 -15.44 27.28
N LEU A 360 1.76 -16.11 26.25
CA LEU A 360 1.02 -17.15 25.53
C LEU A 360 0.69 -18.35 26.41
N ILE A 361 1.60 -18.76 27.30
CA ILE A 361 1.35 -19.83 28.29
C ILE A 361 0.24 -19.39 29.26
N LEU A 362 0.32 -18.18 29.81
CA LEU A 362 -0.71 -17.67 30.73
C LEU A 362 -2.09 -17.57 30.06
N LEU A 363 -2.13 -17.18 28.78
CA LEU A 363 -3.38 -17.15 28.00
C LEU A 363 -3.93 -18.54 27.70
N LYS A 364 -3.05 -19.54 27.46
CA LYS A 364 -3.46 -20.94 27.22
C LYS A 364 -4.23 -21.52 28.40
N TYR A 365 -3.79 -21.25 29.62
CA TYR A 365 -4.41 -21.79 30.84
C TYR A 365 -5.50 -20.89 31.44
N ASN A 366 -5.45 -19.58 31.15
CA ASN A 366 -6.43 -18.56 31.52
C ASN A 366 -7.04 -18.72 32.93
N ASN A 367 -6.20 -18.93 33.94
CA ASN A 367 -6.61 -19.13 35.32
C ASN A 367 -5.88 -18.12 36.24
N PRO A 368 -6.60 -17.37 37.08
CA PRO A 368 -6.01 -16.35 37.95
C PRO A 368 -5.05 -16.93 39.01
N VAL A 369 -5.37 -18.09 39.57
CA VAL A 369 -4.51 -18.78 40.56
C VAL A 369 -3.22 -19.26 39.92
N VAL A 370 -3.32 -19.79 38.69
CA VAL A 370 -2.14 -20.16 37.89
C VAL A 370 -1.26 -18.95 37.62
N ARG A 371 -1.87 -17.83 37.22
CA ARG A 371 -1.13 -16.59 36.95
C ARG A 371 -0.41 -16.07 38.19
N GLU A 372 -1.05 -16.13 39.36
CA GLU A 372 -0.45 -15.75 40.62
C GLU A 372 0.74 -16.66 40.98
N ASN A 373 0.56 -17.98 40.86
CA ASN A 373 1.62 -18.95 41.16
C ASN A 373 2.80 -18.85 40.18
N VAL A 374 2.54 -18.58 38.89
CA VAL A 374 3.60 -18.30 37.91
C VAL A 374 4.32 -16.99 38.26
N GLY A 375 3.60 -15.96 38.71
CA GLY A 375 4.21 -14.71 39.20
C GLY A 375 5.20 -14.96 40.33
N LYS A 376 4.77 -15.72 41.36
CA LYS A 376 5.63 -16.10 42.49
C LYS A 376 6.84 -16.94 42.09
N LEU A 377 6.68 -17.88 41.14
CA LEU A 377 7.80 -18.65 40.60
C LEU A 377 8.81 -17.73 39.91
N ILE A 378 8.33 -16.80 39.09
CA ILE A 378 9.18 -15.82 38.39
C ILE A 378 9.91 -14.93 39.39
N GLU A 379 9.24 -14.44 40.44
CA GLU A 379 9.85 -13.65 41.53
C GLU A 379 11.03 -14.39 42.15
N ILE A 380 10.81 -15.64 42.60
CA ILE A 380 11.87 -16.47 43.20
C ILE A 380 13.05 -16.66 42.25
N LEU A 381 12.79 -16.93 40.96
CA LEU A 381 13.84 -17.13 39.97
C LEU A 381 14.65 -15.86 39.69
N VAL A 382 13.99 -14.70 39.61
CA VAL A 382 14.65 -13.40 39.43
C VAL A 382 15.51 -13.07 40.65
N GLU A 383 15.00 -13.28 41.86
CA GLU A 383 15.74 -13.06 43.10
C GLU A 383 17.04 -13.88 43.14
N ILE A 384 16.97 -15.16 42.79
CA ILE A 384 18.13 -16.06 42.75
C ILE A 384 19.18 -15.54 41.75
N GLU A 385 18.78 -15.15 40.54
CA GLU A 385 19.72 -14.66 39.53
C GLU A 385 20.38 -13.34 39.95
N PHE A 386 19.64 -12.42 40.56
CA PHE A 386 20.19 -11.17 41.09
C PHE A 386 21.12 -11.41 42.29
N ALA A 387 20.76 -12.33 43.19
CA ALA A 387 21.62 -12.70 44.32
C ALA A 387 22.94 -13.32 43.82
N ASN A 388 22.88 -14.22 42.84
CA ASN A 388 24.05 -14.84 42.23
C ASN A 388 25.00 -13.82 41.58
N ALA A 389 24.45 -12.78 40.95
CA ALA A 389 25.23 -11.71 40.34
C ALA A 389 25.92 -10.82 41.38
N ASN A 390 25.23 -10.49 42.48
CA ASN A 390 25.77 -9.64 43.54
C ASN A 390 26.88 -10.30 44.37
N LEU A 391 26.96 -11.64 44.40
CA LEU A 391 27.88 -12.40 45.24
C LEU A 391 29.18 -12.84 44.54
N HIS A 392 29.53 -12.29 43.38
CA HIS A 392 30.74 -12.66 42.61
C HIS A 392 30.98 -14.19 42.54
N GLY A 393 29.92 -14.97 42.32
CA GLY A 393 30.04 -16.42 42.09
C GLY A 393 30.44 -17.26 43.31
N LYS A 394 30.34 -16.74 44.55
CA LYS A 394 30.46 -17.55 45.77
C LYS A 394 29.19 -17.51 46.61
N LEU A 395 28.19 -18.27 46.18
CA LEU A 395 27.30 -19.05 47.05
C LEU A 395 26.43 -19.95 46.18
N SER A 396 26.41 -21.23 46.54
CA SER A 396 25.46 -22.23 46.07
C SER A 396 24.05 -21.76 46.36
N ALA A 397 23.09 -22.06 45.48
CA ALA A 397 21.67 -21.86 45.75
C ALA A 397 21.38 -22.36 47.17
N ASN A 398 20.86 -21.49 48.04
CA ASN A 398 20.47 -21.90 49.38
C ASN A 398 19.47 -23.05 49.25
N HIS A 399 19.63 -24.10 50.05
CA HIS A 399 18.74 -25.27 50.06
C HIS A 399 17.25 -24.85 50.14
N ASP A 400 16.96 -23.74 50.82
CA ASP A 400 15.63 -23.14 50.93
C ASP A 400 15.06 -22.65 49.59
N SER A 401 15.90 -22.12 48.69
CA SER A 401 15.50 -21.61 47.38
C SER A 401 15.10 -22.73 46.42
N GLU A 402 15.86 -23.83 46.40
CA GLU A 402 15.53 -25.02 45.59
C GLU A 402 14.25 -25.69 46.09
N GLN A 403 14.08 -25.75 47.42
CA GLN A 403 12.87 -26.29 48.03
C GLN A 403 11.64 -25.42 47.74
N ASN A 404 11.80 -24.10 47.69
CA ASN A 404 10.74 -23.15 47.31
C ASN A 404 10.35 -23.28 45.84
N ILE A 405 11.32 -23.39 44.92
CA ILE A 405 11.07 -23.65 43.49
C ILE A 405 10.29 -24.95 43.33
N SER A 406 10.78 -26.06 43.89
CA SER A 406 10.12 -27.37 43.77
C SER A 406 8.69 -27.35 44.34
N THR A 407 8.48 -26.63 45.44
CA THR A 407 7.14 -26.45 46.02
C THR A 407 6.22 -25.67 45.09
N MET A 408 6.71 -24.62 44.43
CA MET A 408 5.93 -23.83 43.48
C MET A 408 5.64 -24.59 42.18
N GLU A 409 6.60 -25.35 41.66
CA GLU A 409 6.40 -26.23 40.50
C GLU A 409 5.33 -27.28 40.78
N LYS A 410 5.34 -27.90 41.97
CA LYS A 410 4.29 -28.83 42.41
C LYS A 410 2.92 -28.17 42.49
N LYS A 411 2.82 -26.90 42.91
CA LYS A 411 1.55 -26.14 42.90
C LYS A 411 1.07 -25.79 41.50
N LEU A 412 1.97 -25.79 40.52
CA LEU A 412 1.65 -25.55 39.11
C LEU A 412 1.30 -26.85 38.38
N GLN A 413 1.54 -28.03 38.94
CA GLN A 413 1.25 -29.33 38.33
C GLN A 413 0.27 -30.19 39.14
N PRO A 414 -0.86 -30.64 38.55
CA PRO A 414 -1.60 -30.02 37.45
C PRO A 414 -2.20 -28.68 37.90
N PRO A 415 -2.23 -27.63 37.04
CA PRO A 415 -2.70 -27.72 35.65
C PRO A 415 -1.67 -27.48 34.51
N LEU A 416 -0.43 -27.05 34.76
CA LEU A 416 0.56 -26.77 33.70
C LEU A 416 1.24 -28.04 33.17
N GLU A 417 1.55 -28.05 31.88
CA GLU A 417 2.42 -29.06 31.26
C GLU A 417 3.89 -28.78 31.61
N GLY A 418 4.70 -29.82 31.81
CA GLY A 418 6.12 -29.68 32.16
C GLY A 418 6.93 -28.83 31.16
N LYS A 419 6.61 -28.91 29.86
CA LYS A 419 7.26 -28.09 28.81
C LYS A 419 6.98 -26.59 28.98
N ASP A 420 5.81 -26.23 29.51
CA ASP A 420 5.41 -24.85 29.70
C ASP A 420 6.08 -24.27 30.94
N ILE A 421 6.24 -25.07 32.00
CA ILE A 421 7.05 -24.70 33.19
C ILE A 421 8.52 -24.50 32.80
N GLN A 422 9.08 -25.42 32.01
CA GLN A 422 10.44 -25.29 31.50
C GLN A 422 10.63 -24.00 30.68
N ALA A 423 9.66 -23.68 29.81
CA ALA A 423 9.70 -22.45 29.04
C ALA A 423 9.67 -21.19 29.94
N ILE A 424 8.86 -21.19 31.00
CA ILE A 424 8.84 -20.11 31.99
C ILE A 424 10.22 -19.96 32.64
N HIS A 425 10.85 -21.06 33.08
CA HIS A 425 12.21 -21.05 33.63
C HIS A 425 13.23 -20.45 32.66
N GLU A 426 13.30 -21.00 31.45
CA GLU A 426 14.29 -20.61 30.45
C GLU A 426 14.20 -19.11 30.12
N TRP A 427 12.99 -18.59 29.94
CA TRP A 427 12.80 -17.18 29.61
C TRP A 427 13.01 -16.26 30.81
N THR A 428 12.65 -16.68 32.02
CA THR A 428 12.91 -15.93 33.25
C THR A 428 14.40 -15.75 33.46
N ILE A 429 15.17 -16.84 33.38
CA ILE A 429 16.63 -16.82 33.56
C ILE A 429 17.30 -15.97 32.47
N LYS A 430 16.90 -16.11 31.20
CA LYS A 430 17.46 -15.31 30.10
C LYS A 430 17.21 -13.82 30.31
N ILE A 431 15.97 -13.43 30.63
CA ILE A 431 15.61 -12.02 30.83
C ILE A 431 16.30 -11.45 32.06
N ALA A 432 16.38 -12.19 33.17
CA ALA A 432 17.07 -11.75 34.39
C ALA A 432 18.56 -11.51 34.14
N LYS A 433 19.28 -12.50 33.57
CA LYS A 433 20.71 -12.36 33.24
C LYS A 433 20.99 -11.20 32.29
N THR A 434 20.09 -11.00 31.34
CA THR A 434 20.23 -9.91 30.37
C THR A 434 19.97 -8.54 31.03
N SER A 435 19.03 -8.47 31.97
CA SER A 435 18.75 -7.25 32.74
C SER A 435 19.91 -6.88 33.66
N ILE A 436 20.57 -7.87 34.26
CA ILE A 436 21.77 -7.69 35.10
C ILE A 436 22.97 -7.15 34.30
N ALA A 437 23.05 -7.47 33.01
CA ALA A 437 24.17 -7.08 32.13
C ALA A 437 24.03 -5.68 31.52
N LEU A 438 22.87 -5.03 31.66
CA LEU A 438 22.57 -3.68 31.14
C LEU A 438 23.14 -2.57 32.04
#